data_AF-A0A6J4XTE2-F1
#
_entry.id   AF-A0A6J4XTE2-F1
#
_cell.length_a   1.000
_cell.length_b   1.000
_cell.length_c   1.000
_cell.angle_alpha   90.00
_cell.angle_beta   90.00
_cell.angle_gamma   90.00
#
_symmetry.space_group_name_H-M   'P 1'
#
loop_
_entity.id
_entity.type
_entity.pdbx_description
1 polymer ?
#
loop_
_entity_poly.entity_id
_entity_poly.type
_entity_poly.pdbx_seq_one_letter_code
_entity_poly.pdbx_strand_id
1 'polypeptide(L)'
;MISDTEFQKAAHNNRRIFDKIQGLYRQLPATTCNCRKPGTCCVFLPEMTLMEALQWLRVIQQQPDDDRKTLIVKFVEFYLTNPIRHMGCPFLSEGHCGIYEFRTFACRAYGLWSQATGRERTRASRDGKQTLVKMWQRFGIDLPAESLVAEMDYCDQVDCNSGAAVSDDRLMDVLEEIYRLDNELADLQTKFETEYHSDFSFLITALVLNPKKAVLGKMAVIKELSMTGTEQRLKKLLSQIKPENINTLD
;
A
#
# COMPACT_ATOMS: atom_id res chain seq x y z
N MET A 1 -15.50 8.61 -7.94
CA MET A 1 -14.55 9.11 -6.92
C MET A 1 -15.13 8.92 -5.54
N ILE A 2 -14.40 8.24 -4.65
CA ILE A 2 -14.71 8.22 -3.22
C ILE A 2 -14.47 9.63 -2.66
N SER A 3 -15.46 10.20 -1.98
CA SER A 3 -15.29 11.49 -1.28
C SER A 3 -14.65 11.32 0.09
N ASP A 4 -13.93 12.34 0.58
CA ASP A 4 -13.37 12.35 1.93
C ASP A 4 -14.44 12.00 2.97
N THR A 5 -15.59 12.66 2.94
CA THR A 5 -16.70 12.40 3.87
C THR A 5 -17.22 10.96 3.81
N GLU A 6 -17.33 10.38 2.61
CA GLU A 6 -17.79 8.99 2.43
C GLU A 6 -16.79 8.00 3.03
N PHE A 7 -15.49 8.18 2.73
CA PHE A 7 -14.43 7.32 3.25
C PHE A 7 -14.30 7.44 4.77
N GLN A 8 -14.41 8.66 5.29
CA GLN A 8 -14.33 8.93 6.72
C GLN A 8 -15.49 8.31 7.50
N LYS A 9 -16.72 8.43 6.98
CA LYS A 9 -17.90 7.80 7.59
C LYS A 9 -17.77 6.29 7.60
N ALA A 10 -17.27 5.71 6.50
CA ALA A 10 -17.01 4.29 6.43
C ALA A 10 -15.97 3.86 7.48
N ALA A 11 -14.88 4.61 7.67
CA ALA A 11 -13.86 4.26 8.67
C ALA A 11 -14.40 4.35 10.11
N HIS A 12 -15.25 5.34 10.39
CA HIS A 12 -15.85 5.52 11.71
C HIS A 12 -16.87 4.42 12.04
N ASN A 13 -17.77 4.09 11.10
CA ASN A 13 -18.92 3.22 11.35
C ASN A 13 -18.58 1.72 11.38
N ASN A 14 -17.44 1.32 10.83
CA ASN A 14 -17.09 -0.08 10.61
C ASN A 14 -16.07 -0.65 11.61
N ARG A 15 -15.94 -0.05 12.80
CA ARG A 15 -15.00 -0.54 13.84
C ARG A 15 -15.15 -2.02 14.16
N ARG A 16 -16.38 -2.53 14.20
CA ARG A 16 -16.66 -3.96 14.44
C ARG A 16 -16.08 -4.87 13.36
N ILE A 17 -15.98 -4.39 12.12
CA ILE A 17 -15.38 -5.15 11.02
C ILE A 17 -13.87 -5.21 11.17
N PHE A 18 -13.25 -4.15 11.67
CA PHE A 18 -11.81 -4.15 11.97
C PHE A 18 -11.48 -5.23 13.01
N ASP A 19 -12.31 -5.42 14.04
CA ASP A 19 -12.13 -6.49 15.02
C ASP A 19 -12.24 -7.88 14.38
N LYS A 20 -13.17 -8.06 13.43
CA LYS A 20 -13.30 -9.31 12.65
C LYS A 20 -12.04 -9.58 11.83
N ILE A 21 -11.55 -8.59 11.07
CA ILE A 21 -10.31 -8.69 10.30
C ILE A 21 -9.13 -9.07 11.21
N GLN A 22 -8.99 -8.41 12.36
CA GLN A 22 -7.95 -8.76 13.33
C GLN A 22 -8.15 -10.16 13.92
N GLY A 23 -9.39 -10.63 14.05
CA GLY A 23 -9.71 -12.02 14.37
C GLY A 23 -9.23 -13.01 13.31
N LEU A 24 -9.37 -12.68 12.03
CA LEU A 24 -8.84 -13.49 10.93
C LEU A 24 -7.32 -13.54 10.94
N TYR A 25 -6.67 -12.39 11.11
CA TYR A 25 -5.22 -12.33 11.12
C TYR A 25 -4.56 -13.02 12.32
N ARG A 26 -5.22 -13.07 13.48
CA ARG A 26 -4.73 -13.83 14.64
C ARG A 26 -4.69 -15.34 14.40
N GLN A 27 -5.32 -15.84 13.33
CA GLN A 27 -5.26 -17.23 12.92
C GLN A 27 -4.04 -17.52 12.03
N LEU A 28 -3.31 -16.49 11.60
CA LEU A 28 -2.05 -16.62 10.88
C LEU A 28 -0.87 -16.51 11.86
N PRO A 29 0.23 -17.24 11.62
CA PRO A 29 1.41 -17.19 12.47
C PRO A 29 2.06 -15.81 12.39
N ALA A 30 2.63 -15.38 13.53
CA ALA A 30 3.48 -14.21 13.55
C ALA A 30 4.76 -14.48 12.74
N THR A 31 5.19 -13.49 11.98
CA THR A 31 6.34 -13.56 11.09
C THR A 31 7.45 -12.59 11.47
N THR A 32 8.70 -13.03 11.40
CA THR A 32 9.89 -12.17 11.50
C THR A 32 10.60 -12.14 10.15
N CYS A 33 11.30 -11.05 9.87
CA CYS A 33 12.03 -10.87 8.61
C CYS A 33 13.52 -10.77 8.91
N ASN A 34 14.30 -11.70 8.35
CA ASN A 34 15.77 -11.73 8.53
C ASN A 34 16.52 -11.05 7.37
N CYS A 35 15.82 -10.32 6.51
CA CYS A 35 16.44 -9.59 5.42
C CYS A 35 17.33 -8.45 5.93
N ARG A 36 18.46 -8.20 5.25
CA ARG A 36 19.34 -7.05 5.53
C ARG A 36 18.67 -5.69 5.26
N LYS A 37 17.59 -5.68 4.48
CA LYS A 37 16.74 -4.51 4.19
C LYS A 37 15.28 -4.89 4.45
N PRO A 38 14.82 -4.92 5.72
CA PRO A 38 13.43 -5.20 6.04
C PRO A 38 12.49 -4.20 5.36
N GLY A 39 11.31 -4.66 4.96
CA GLY A 39 10.31 -3.80 4.33
C GLY A 39 10.54 -3.49 2.85
N THR A 40 11.62 -3.97 2.21
CA THR A 40 11.77 -3.88 0.75
C THR A 40 10.68 -4.68 0.03
N CYS A 41 10.27 -5.84 0.57
CA CYS A 41 9.14 -6.60 0.01
C CYS A 41 7.81 -5.82 0.05
N CYS A 42 7.64 -4.91 1.01
CA CYS A 42 6.45 -4.04 1.12
C CYS A 42 6.39 -2.96 0.03
N VAL A 43 7.45 -2.77 -0.75
CA VAL A 43 7.44 -1.89 -1.94
C VAL A 43 6.72 -2.56 -3.10
N PHE A 44 6.57 -3.88 -3.06
CA PHE A 44 6.02 -4.70 -4.13
C PHE A 44 4.61 -5.22 -3.82
N LEU A 45 4.08 -4.94 -2.62
CA LEU A 45 2.80 -5.44 -2.13
C LEU A 45 2.20 -4.46 -1.08
N PRO A 46 0.86 -4.20 -1.03
CA PRO A 46 -0.16 -4.85 -1.85
C PRO A 46 -1.39 -4.00 -2.25
N GLU A 47 -2.02 -4.46 -3.33
CA GLU A 47 -3.47 -4.35 -3.48
C GLU A 47 -4.13 -4.84 -2.18
N MET A 48 -4.94 -4.00 -1.57
CA MET A 48 -5.65 -4.33 -0.33
C MET A 48 -7.15 -4.27 -0.56
N THR A 49 -7.92 -4.86 0.34
CA THR A 49 -9.37 -4.68 0.32
C THR A 49 -9.73 -3.29 0.84
N LEU A 50 -10.96 -2.82 0.59
CA LEU A 50 -11.42 -1.54 1.12
C LEU A 50 -11.39 -1.54 2.65
N MET A 51 -11.80 -2.62 3.32
CA MET A 51 -11.82 -2.63 4.78
C MET A 51 -10.41 -2.55 5.38
N GLU A 52 -9.42 -3.15 4.72
CA GLU A 52 -8.01 -2.99 5.07
C GLU A 52 -7.56 -1.52 4.90
N ALA A 53 -7.94 -0.87 3.80
CA ALA A 53 -7.69 0.55 3.57
C ALA A 53 -8.34 1.45 4.64
N LEU A 54 -9.58 1.16 5.03
CA LEU A 54 -10.30 1.88 6.09
C LEU A 54 -9.64 1.69 7.45
N GLN A 55 -9.12 0.49 7.75
CA GLN A 55 -8.35 0.23 8.96
C GLN A 55 -7.06 1.04 8.98
N TRP A 56 -6.31 1.09 7.87
CA TRP A 56 -5.11 1.92 7.75
C TRP A 56 -5.41 3.40 7.89
N LEU A 57 -6.51 3.89 7.31
CA LEU A 57 -6.97 5.25 7.52
C LEU A 57 -7.17 5.53 9.02
N ARG A 58 -7.85 4.63 9.73
CA ARG A 58 -8.11 4.79 11.16
C ARG A 58 -6.81 4.85 11.96
N VAL A 59 -5.82 4.02 11.64
CA VAL A 59 -4.49 4.03 12.27
C VAL A 59 -3.78 5.37 12.06
N ILE A 60 -3.82 5.92 10.84
CA ILE A 60 -3.24 7.23 10.52
C ILE A 60 -3.94 8.34 11.31
N GLN A 61 -5.27 8.28 11.43
CA GLN A 61 -6.05 9.31 12.12
C GLN A 61 -5.84 9.34 13.63
N GLN A 62 -5.47 8.21 14.23
CA GLN A 62 -5.18 8.10 15.66
C GLN A 62 -3.78 8.60 16.03
N GLN A 63 -2.94 8.93 15.05
CA GLN A 63 -1.64 9.53 15.30
C GLN A 63 -1.77 11.00 15.73
N PRO A 64 -0.83 11.52 16.54
CA PRO A 64 -0.67 12.95 16.77
C PRO A 64 -0.56 13.74 15.45
N ASP A 65 -0.94 15.02 15.45
CA ASP A 65 -1.01 15.82 14.22
C ASP A 65 0.30 15.85 13.42
N ASP A 66 1.45 15.97 14.08
CA ASP A 66 2.75 16.00 13.44
C ASP A 66 3.13 14.63 12.83
N ASP A 67 2.85 13.55 13.55
CA ASP A 67 3.10 12.18 13.08
C ASP A 67 2.16 11.81 11.93
N ARG A 68 0.88 12.19 12.04
CA ARG A 68 -0.13 12.04 10.99
C ARG A 68 0.28 12.77 9.73
N LYS A 69 0.67 14.04 9.84
CA LYS A 69 1.18 14.84 8.71
C LYS A 69 2.39 14.16 8.08
N THR A 70 3.32 13.69 8.89
CA THR A 70 4.54 13.00 8.43
C THR A 70 4.19 11.73 7.64
N LEU A 71 3.27 10.90 8.14
CA LEU A 71 2.81 9.71 7.42
C LEU A 71 2.11 10.05 6.11
N ILE A 72 1.23 11.05 6.10
CA ILE A 72 0.55 11.49 4.87
C ILE A 72 1.57 11.95 3.84
N VAL A 73 2.56 12.75 4.23
CA VAL A 73 3.67 13.18 3.36
C VAL A 73 4.40 11.97 2.78
N LYS A 74 4.74 10.97 3.60
CA LYS A 74 5.40 9.73 3.14
C LYS A 74 4.54 8.98 2.11
N PHE A 75 3.23 8.86 2.33
CA PHE A 75 2.32 8.21 1.38
C PHE A 75 2.22 8.96 0.05
N VAL A 76 2.12 10.30 0.10
CA VAL A 76 2.07 11.13 -1.10
C VAL A 76 3.39 11.06 -1.86
N GLU A 77 4.52 11.17 -1.17
CA GLU A 77 5.84 11.02 -1.79
C GLU A 77 6.01 9.63 -2.41
N PHE A 78 5.58 8.57 -1.71
CA PHE A 78 5.60 7.20 -2.22
C PHE A 78 4.82 7.09 -3.52
N TYR A 79 3.57 7.52 -3.54
CA TYR A 79 2.75 7.46 -4.76
C TYR A 79 3.36 8.26 -5.92
N LEU A 80 3.86 9.47 -5.66
CA LEU A 80 4.40 10.37 -6.68
C LEU A 80 5.74 9.90 -7.25
N THR A 81 6.47 9.02 -6.58
CA THR A 81 7.84 8.65 -6.96
C THR A 81 8.06 7.15 -7.17
N ASN A 82 7.10 6.28 -6.83
CA ASN A 82 7.28 4.82 -6.84
C ASN A 82 7.80 4.17 -8.13
N PRO A 83 7.65 4.74 -9.36
CA PRO A 83 8.23 4.10 -10.55
C PRO A 83 9.73 4.38 -10.73
N ILE A 84 10.28 5.35 -9.98
CA ILE A 84 11.70 5.76 -10.05
C ILE A 84 12.41 5.47 -8.73
N ARG A 85 11.75 5.72 -7.59
CA ARG A 85 12.34 5.57 -6.25
C ARG A 85 11.80 4.32 -5.57
N HIS A 86 12.71 3.44 -5.18
CA HIS A 86 12.42 2.32 -4.28
C HIS A 86 12.40 2.81 -2.83
N MET A 87 11.38 3.58 -2.48
CA MET A 87 11.13 3.92 -1.09
C MET A 87 10.48 2.72 -0.40
N GLY A 88 10.88 2.43 0.84
CA GLY A 88 10.21 1.43 1.68
C GLY A 88 8.75 1.81 1.96
N CYS A 89 8.01 0.89 2.59
CA CYS A 89 6.65 1.18 3.07
C CYS A 89 6.60 2.50 3.87
N PRO A 90 5.63 3.39 3.64
CA PRO A 90 5.47 4.63 4.42
C PRO A 90 5.38 4.45 5.94
N PHE A 91 4.94 3.27 6.41
CA PHE A 91 4.90 2.92 7.83
C PHE A 91 6.22 2.35 8.38
N LEU A 92 7.24 2.16 7.56
CA LEU A 92 8.55 1.72 8.02
C LEU A 92 9.21 2.85 8.84
N SER A 93 9.66 2.53 10.04
CA SER A 93 10.43 3.40 10.92
C SER A 93 11.57 2.60 11.51
N GLU A 94 12.80 3.14 11.50
CA GLU A 94 13.98 2.50 12.11
C GLU A 94 14.12 0.99 11.80
N GLY A 95 13.87 0.60 10.55
CA GLY A 95 14.00 -0.79 10.09
C GLY A 95 12.88 -1.74 10.51
N HIS A 96 11.83 -1.26 11.18
CA HIS A 96 10.67 -2.07 11.59
C HIS A 96 9.34 -1.48 11.12
N CYS A 97 8.31 -2.33 11.03
CA CYS A 97 6.96 -1.89 10.64
C CYS A 97 6.28 -1.21 11.83
N GLY A 98 6.00 0.09 11.74
CA GLY A 98 5.35 0.85 12.81
C GLY A 98 3.88 0.48 13.05
N ILE A 99 3.28 -0.34 12.17
CA ILE A 99 1.90 -0.81 12.26
C ILE A 99 1.81 -2.34 12.16
N TYR A 100 2.78 -3.07 12.73
CA TYR A 100 2.89 -4.53 12.59
C TYR A 100 1.56 -5.27 12.87
N GLU A 101 0.84 -4.85 13.90
CA GLU A 101 -0.47 -5.38 14.31
C GLU A 101 -1.62 -5.04 13.35
N PHE A 102 -1.43 -4.07 12.45
CA PHE A 102 -2.42 -3.64 11.46
C PHE A 102 -1.96 -3.89 10.02
N ARG A 103 -0.98 -4.79 9.82
CA ARG A 103 -0.60 -5.22 8.47
C ARG A 103 -1.80 -5.81 7.73
N THR A 104 -1.92 -5.49 6.44
CA THR A 104 -2.90 -6.10 5.54
C THR A 104 -2.55 -7.56 5.25
N PHE A 105 -3.48 -8.29 4.65
CA PHE A 105 -3.35 -9.70 4.31
C PHE A 105 -2.07 -9.97 3.53
N ALA A 106 -1.83 -9.23 2.45
CA ALA A 106 -0.68 -9.51 1.61
C ALA A 106 0.66 -9.18 2.28
N CYS A 107 0.69 -8.29 3.27
CA CYS A 107 1.87 -8.10 4.14
C CYS A 107 2.04 -9.23 5.18
N ARG A 108 0.95 -9.87 5.60
CA ARG A 108 0.97 -10.98 6.58
C ARG A 108 1.26 -12.33 5.95
N ALA A 109 0.64 -12.59 4.80
CA ALA A 109 0.81 -13.80 4.01
C ALA A 109 2.16 -13.84 3.30
N TYR A 110 2.86 -12.70 3.20
CA TYR A 110 4.21 -12.69 2.65
C TYR A 110 5.16 -13.54 3.49
N GLY A 111 5.81 -14.51 2.84
CA GLY A 111 6.66 -15.50 3.51
C GLY A 111 5.91 -16.72 4.06
N LEU A 112 4.57 -16.71 4.02
CA LEU A 112 3.74 -17.84 4.45
C LEU A 112 3.29 -18.74 3.30
N TRP A 113 3.25 -18.22 2.07
CA TRP A 113 2.97 -19.05 0.89
C TRP A 113 4.01 -20.13 0.72
N SER A 114 3.59 -21.28 0.19
CA SER A 114 4.51 -22.25 -0.39
C SER A 114 5.41 -21.57 -1.42
N GLN A 115 6.64 -22.07 -1.58
CA GLN A 115 7.59 -21.46 -2.51
C GLN A 115 7.06 -21.44 -3.95
N ALA A 116 6.31 -22.47 -4.36
CA ALA A 116 5.72 -22.54 -5.70
C ALA A 116 4.72 -21.39 -5.91
N THR A 117 3.72 -21.30 -5.03
CA THR A 117 2.67 -20.26 -5.08
C THR A 117 3.25 -18.87 -4.89
N GLY A 118 4.15 -18.68 -3.93
CA GLY A 118 4.82 -17.41 -3.68
C GLY A 118 5.60 -16.90 -4.91
N ARG A 119 6.34 -17.79 -5.60
CA ARG A 119 7.06 -17.46 -6.84
C ARG A 119 6.10 -17.14 -7.99
N GLU A 120 5.02 -17.90 -8.15
CA GLU A 120 3.99 -17.63 -9.17
C GLU A 120 3.35 -16.25 -8.97
N ARG A 121 2.87 -15.95 -7.75
CA ARG A 121 2.27 -14.66 -7.41
C ARG A 121 3.26 -13.51 -7.62
N THR A 122 4.52 -13.71 -7.25
CA THR A 122 5.57 -12.71 -7.47
C THR A 122 5.78 -12.48 -8.97
N ARG A 123 5.85 -13.53 -9.81
CA ARG A 123 5.99 -13.41 -11.27
C ARG A 123 4.81 -12.68 -11.91
N ALA A 124 3.58 -12.99 -11.53
CA ALA A 124 2.40 -12.29 -12.05
C ALA A 124 2.46 -10.78 -11.77
N SER A 125 2.92 -10.39 -10.57
CA SER A 125 3.14 -8.98 -10.22
C SER A 125 4.18 -8.31 -11.13
N ARG A 126 5.26 -9.03 -11.50
CA ARG A 126 6.30 -8.53 -12.43
C ARG A 126 5.75 -8.24 -13.82
N ASP A 127 4.97 -9.16 -14.36
CA ASP A 127 4.39 -9.01 -15.71
C ASP A 127 3.46 -7.78 -15.77
N GLY A 128 2.71 -7.53 -14.69
CA GLY A 128 1.93 -6.31 -14.51
C GLY A 128 2.80 -5.04 -14.54
N LYS A 129 3.93 -5.04 -13.84
CA LYS A 129 4.87 -3.90 -13.82
C LYS A 129 5.53 -3.65 -15.17
N GLN A 130 5.93 -4.70 -15.89
CA GLN A 130 6.47 -4.54 -17.24
C GLN A 130 5.47 -3.85 -18.19
N THR A 131 4.18 -4.10 -17.99
CA THR A 131 3.12 -3.40 -18.74
C THR A 131 3.06 -1.91 -18.38
N LEU A 132 3.14 -1.56 -17.09
CA LEU A 132 3.20 -0.17 -16.63
C LEU A 132 4.42 0.57 -17.20
N VAL A 133 5.57 -0.10 -17.26
CA VAL A 133 6.82 0.47 -17.79
C VAL A 133 6.66 0.84 -19.26
N LYS A 134 6.10 -0.08 -20.06
CA LYS A 134 5.78 0.19 -21.48
C LYS A 134 4.80 1.36 -21.61
N MET A 135 3.87 1.52 -20.68
CA MET A 135 2.97 2.67 -20.64
C MET A 135 3.73 3.97 -20.34
N TRP A 136 4.65 4.00 -19.37
CA TRP A 136 5.49 5.17 -19.07
C TRP A 136 6.34 5.60 -20.27
N GLN A 137 6.93 4.63 -20.98
CA GLN A 137 7.68 4.89 -22.21
C GLN A 137 6.82 5.55 -23.30
N ARG A 138 5.56 5.13 -23.45
CA ARG A 138 4.60 5.77 -24.39
C ARG A 138 4.30 7.23 -24.03
N PHE A 139 4.48 7.62 -22.78
CA PHE A 139 4.36 9.01 -22.32
C PHE A 139 5.69 9.79 -22.39
N GLY A 140 6.72 9.22 -23.02
CA GLY A 140 8.04 9.85 -23.16
C GLY A 140 8.82 9.91 -21.85
N ILE A 141 8.59 8.94 -20.95
CA ILE A 141 9.30 8.80 -19.68
C ILE A 141 10.16 7.54 -19.77
N ASP A 142 11.48 7.73 -19.77
CA ASP A 142 12.45 6.65 -19.69
C ASP A 142 12.75 6.34 -18.22
N LEU A 143 12.28 5.18 -17.76
CA LEU A 143 12.59 4.68 -16.43
C LEU A 143 13.99 4.04 -16.43
N PRO A 144 14.83 4.32 -15.41
CA PRO A 144 16.12 3.67 -15.28
C PRO A 144 15.98 2.14 -15.31
N ALA A 145 16.91 1.43 -15.95
CA ALA A 145 16.89 -0.04 -15.98
C ALA A 145 16.88 -0.66 -14.57
N GLU A 146 17.50 0.00 -13.60
CA GLU A 146 17.51 -0.40 -12.19
C GLU A 146 16.11 -0.33 -11.55
N SER A 147 15.26 0.60 -12.00
CA SER A 147 13.85 0.70 -11.60
C SER A 147 12.99 -0.45 -12.16
N LEU A 148 13.50 -1.18 -13.16
CA LEU A 148 12.85 -2.29 -13.85
C LEU A 148 13.34 -3.67 -13.38
N VAL A 149 14.57 -3.75 -12.87
CA VAL A 149 15.32 -5.00 -12.72
C VAL A 149 15.49 -5.45 -11.27
N ALA A 150 15.25 -4.59 -10.28
CA ALA A 150 15.37 -4.95 -8.87
C ALA A 150 14.13 -5.70 -8.31
N GLU A 151 13.49 -6.54 -9.12
CA GLU A 151 12.32 -7.30 -8.68
C GLU A 151 12.76 -8.47 -7.78
N MET A 152 12.46 -8.36 -6.49
CA MET A 152 12.73 -9.42 -5.52
C MET A 152 11.98 -10.69 -5.93
N ASP A 153 12.67 -11.83 -5.98
CA ASP A 153 12.02 -13.14 -5.94
C ASP A 153 11.24 -13.30 -4.63
N TYR A 154 10.32 -14.25 -4.61
CA TYR A 154 9.66 -14.63 -3.36
C TYR A 154 10.71 -14.90 -2.28
N CYS A 155 10.56 -14.26 -1.14
CA CYS A 155 11.60 -14.21 -0.13
C CYS A 155 11.50 -15.41 0.81
N ASP A 156 12.54 -16.24 0.81
CA ASP A 156 12.68 -17.39 1.71
C ASP A 156 13.34 -17.02 3.06
N GLN A 157 13.36 -15.72 3.44
CA GLN A 157 14.00 -15.21 4.67
C GLN A 157 12.98 -14.72 5.71
N VAL A 158 11.71 -15.06 5.53
CA VAL A 158 10.64 -14.79 6.48
C VAL A 158 10.43 -16.04 7.31
N ASP A 159 10.59 -15.91 8.63
CA ASP A 159 10.42 -17.02 9.56
C ASP A 159 9.08 -16.93 10.30
N CYS A 160 8.49 -18.09 10.59
CA CYS A 160 7.29 -18.22 11.40
C CYS A 160 7.67 -18.47 12.87
N ASN A 161 7.30 -17.57 13.76
CA ASN A 161 7.68 -17.65 15.18
C ASN A 161 7.07 -18.85 15.92
N SER A 162 5.97 -19.42 15.42
CA SER A 162 5.24 -20.50 16.08
C SER A 162 5.59 -21.91 15.60
N GLY A 163 6.44 -22.05 14.57
CA GLY A 163 6.74 -23.34 13.94
C GLY A 163 5.57 -24.02 13.22
N ALA A 164 4.36 -23.45 13.28
CA ALA A 164 3.17 -23.95 12.61
C ALA A 164 3.16 -23.49 11.14
N ALA A 165 3.29 -24.44 10.22
CA ALA A 165 3.09 -24.17 8.79
C ALA A 165 1.60 -23.91 8.52
N VAL A 166 1.30 -22.87 7.74
CA VAL A 166 -0.04 -22.60 7.21
C VAL A 166 -0.07 -23.05 5.75
N SER A 167 -1.14 -23.74 5.34
CA SER A 167 -1.30 -24.14 3.94
C SER A 167 -1.72 -22.97 3.06
N ASP A 168 -1.40 -23.04 1.77
CA ASP A 168 -1.86 -22.06 0.78
C ASP A 168 -3.40 -21.96 0.76
N ASP A 169 -4.10 -23.09 0.85
CA ASP A 169 -5.57 -23.13 0.95
C ASP A 169 -6.07 -22.32 2.14
N ARG A 170 -5.40 -22.43 3.30
CA ARG A 170 -5.79 -21.69 4.49
C ARG A 170 -5.55 -20.19 4.33
N LEU A 171 -4.48 -19.79 3.65
CA LEU A 171 -4.25 -18.39 3.31
C LEU A 171 -5.33 -17.86 2.36
N MET A 172 -5.76 -18.68 1.40
CA MET A 172 -6.85 -18.34 0.48
C MET A 172 -8.19 -18.23 1.21
N ASP A 173 -8.53 -19.16 2.12
CA ASP A 173 -9.74 -19.07 2.94
C ASP A 173 -9.80 -17.75 3.72
N VAL A 174 -8.67 -17.34 4.32
CA VAL A 174 -8.59 -16.09 5.07
C VAL A 174 -8.77 -14.89 4.12
N LEU A 175 -8.17 -14.92 2.93
CA LEU A 175 -8.35 -13.86 1.94
C LEU A 175 -9.83 -13.75 1.51
N GLU A 176 -10.47 -14.88 1.20
CA GLU A 176 -11.89 -14.92 0.82
C GLU A 176 -12.80 -14.39 1.94
N GLU A 177 -12.50 -14.72 3.19
CA GLU A 177 -13.23 -14.19 4.34
C GLU A 177 -13.06 -12.67 4.48
N ILE A 178 -11.87 -12.12 4.23
CA ILE A 178 -11.65 -10.66 4.22
C ILE A 178 -12.47 -10.00 3.11
N TYR A 179 -12.44 -10.53 1.88
CA TYR A 179 -13.28 -10.02 0.79
C TYR A 179 -14.78 -10.10 1.11
N ARG A 180 -15.22 -11.14 1.83
CA ARG A 180 -16.62 -11.27 2.25
C ARG A 180 -17.03 -10.17 3.24
N LEU A 181 -16.10 -9.68 4.06
CA LEU A 181 -16.35 -8.55 4.97
C LEU A 181 -16.54 -7.24 4.22
N ASP A 182 -15.90 -7.06 3.06
CA ASP A 182 -16.07 -5.87 2.23
C ASP A 182 -17.46 -5.76 1.58
N ASN A 183 -18.22 -6.87 1.48
CA ASN A 183 -19.58 -6.86 0.93
C ASN A 183 -20.52 -5.86 1.64
N GLU A 184 -20.27 -5.53 2.91
CA GLU A 184 -21.03 -4.49 3.65
C GLU A 184 -20.87 -3.09 3.01
N LEU A 185 -19.83 -2.88 2.22
CA LEU A 185 -19.48 -1.64 1.50
C LEU A 185 -19.18 -1.89 0.02
N ALA A 186 -19.89 -2.84 -0.63
CA ALA A 186 -19.60 -3.30 -2.00
C ALA A 186 -19.45 -2.17 -3.03
N ASP A 187 -20.26 -1.11 -2.94
CA ASP A 187 -20.15 0.06 -3.84
C ASP A 187 -18.83 0.83 -3.65
N LEU A 188 -18.42 1.06 -2.40
CA LEU A 188 -17.15 1.71 -2.10
C LEU A 188 -15.98 0.79 -2.45
N GLN A 189 -16.13 -0.52 -2.26
CA GLN A 189 -15.12 -1.51 -2.62
C GLN A 189 -14.88 -1.48 -4.12
N THR A 190 -15.96 -1.54 -4.90
CA THR A 190 -15.90 -1.44 -6.36
C THR A 190 -15.21 -0.15 -6.78
N LYS A 191 -15.53 1.00 -6.16
CA LYS A 191 -14.82 2.26 -6.45
C LYS A 191 -13.33 2.17 -6.10
N PHE A 192 -12.97 1.59 -4.96
CA PHE A 192 -11.58 1.46 -4.54
C PHE A 192 -10.77 0.58 -5.51
N GLU A 193 -11.33 -0.56 -5.92
CA GLU A 193 -10.70 -1.47 -6.87
C GLU A 193 -10.61 -0.87 -8.28
N THR A 194 -11.68 -0.22 -8.77
CA THR A 194 -11.74 0.22 -10.16
C THR A 194 -11.11 1.61 -10.39
N GLU A 195 -11.32 2.55 -9.48
CA GLU A 195 -10.85 3.93 -9.63
C GLU A 195 -9.47 4.15 -9.00
N TYR A 196 -9.16 3.39 -7.94
CA TYR A 196 -7.90 3.53 -7.21
C TYR A 196 -6.99 2.30 -7.35
N HIS A 197 -7.40 1.26 -8.07
CA HIS A 197 -6.61 0.04 -8.30
C HIS A 197 -6.16 -0.64 -7.00
N SER A 198 -6.98 -0.54 -5.96
CA SER A 198 -6.64 -1.04 -4.63
C SER A 198 -5.34 -0.44 -4.04
N ASP A 199 -4.89 0.71 -4.57
CA ASP A 199 -3.69 1.43 -4.15
C ASP A 199 -4.05 2.47 -3.10
N PHE A 200 -3.77 2.15 -1.84
CA PHE A 200 -3.99 3.07 -0.73
C PHE A 200 -3.14 4.35 -0.82
N SER A 201 -1.93 4.29 -1.38
CA SER A 201 -1.10 5.47 -1.57
C SER A 201 -1.72 6.42 -2.59
N PHE A 202 -2.34 5.88 -3.64
CA PHE A 202 -3.12 6.68 -4.58
C PHE A 202 -4.35 7.28 -3.89
N LEU A 203 -5.11 6.48 -3.14
CA LEU A 203 -6.28 6.97 -2.41
C LEU A 203 -5.91 8.14 -1.48
N ILE A 204 -4.92 7.98 -0.60
CA ILE A 204 -4.45 9.04 0.30
C ILE A 204 -4.01 10.29 -0.47
N THR A 205 -3.27 10.11 -1.57
CA THR A 205 -2.83 11.24 -2.39
C THR A 205 -4.01 11.97 -3.04
N ALA A 206 -5.02 11.23 -3.48
CA ALA A 206 -6.22 11.78 -4.09
C ALA A 206 -7.11 12.52 -3.08
N LEU A 207 -7.24 12.04 -1.83
CA LEU A 207 -7.94 12.77 -0.77
C LEU A 207 -7.24 14.11 -0.48
N VAL A 208 -5.90 14.10 -0.42
CA VAL A 208 -5.11 15.30 -0.06
C VAL A 208 -4.98 16.30 -1.20
N LEU A 209 -4.84 15.83 -2.44
CA LEU A 209 -4.54 16.69 -3.60
C LEU A 209 -5.72 16.86 -4.56
N ASN A 210 -6.80 16.11 -4.41
CA ASN A 210 -7.78 15.73 -5.44
C ASN A 210 -7.23 14.75 -6.50
N PRO A 211 -8.08 13.89 -7.09
CA PRO A 211 -7.66 12.81 -7.99
C PRO A 211 -6.92 13.31 -9.24
N LYS A 212 -7.42 14.39 -9.87
CA LYS A 212 -6.84 14.96 -11.08
C LYS A 212 -5.42 15.45 -10.82
N LYS A 213 -5.21 16.14 -9.69
CA LYS A 213 -3.90 16.67 -9.31
C LYS A 213 -2.95 15.56 -8.85
N ALA A 214 -3.46 14.50 -8.21
CA ALA A 214 -2.66 13.33 -7.85
C ALA A 214 -2.04 12.69 -9.12
N VAL A 215 -2.87 12.38 -10.12
CA VAL A 215 -2.42 11.75 -11.37
C VAL A 215 -1.49 12.68 -12.17
N LEU A 216 -1.91 13.93 -12.41
CA LEU A 216 -1.07 14.88 -13.17
C LEU A 216 0.22 15.23 -12.43
N GLY A 217 0.16 15.31 -11.10
CA GLY A 217 1.31 15.52 -10.23
C GLY A 217 2.32 14.37 -10.35
N LYS A 218 1.85 13.12 -10.29
CA LYS A 218 2.68 11.92 -10.48
C LYS A 218 3.41 11.96 -11.82
N MET A 219 2.68 12.22 -12.91
CA MET A 219 3.26 12.34 -14.25
C MET A 219 4.34 13.42 -14.31
N ALA A 220 4.07 14.60 -13.74
CA ALA A 220 5.00 15.72 -13.79
C ALA A 220 6.24 15.52 -12.91
N VAL A 221 6.08 14.91 -11.73
CA VAL A 221 7.19 14.57 -10.82
C VAL A 221 8.08 13.50 -11.43
N ILE A 222 7.50 12.42 -11.96
CA ILE A 222 8.26 11.33 -12.59
C ILE A 222 9.04 11.86 -13.80
N LYS A 223 8.40 12.68 -14.63
CA LYS A 223 9.08 13.28 -15.80
C LYS A 223 10.25 14.18 -15.39
N GLU A 224 10.08 15.02 -14.37
CA GLU A 224 11.17 15.86 -13.85
C GLU A 224 12.31 14.98 -13.30
N LEU A 225 11.99 14.01 -12.45
CA LEU A 225 13.00 13.13 -11.85
C LEU A 225 13.77 12.33 -12.91
N SER A 226 13.10 11.82 -13.93
CA SER A 226 13.71 11.05 -15.02
C SER A 226 14.58 11.94 -15.92
N MET A 227 14.14 13.16 -16.26
CA MET A 227 14.84 14.00 -17.24
C MET A 227 15.94 14.89 -16.64
N THR A 228 15.72 15.44 -15.45
CA THR A 228 16.62 16.45 -14.85
C THR A 228 17.19 16.02 -13.50
N GLY A 229 16.63 14.98 -12.87
CA GLY A 229 17.00 14.55 -11.52
C GLY A 229 16.61 15.52 -10.41
N THR A 230 15.87 16.58 -10.72
CA THR A 230 15.46 17.60 -9.73
C THR A 230 14.14 17.25 -9.05
N GLU A 231 13.89 17.84 -7.88
CA GLU A 231 12.71 17.55 -7.04
C GLU A 231 11.80 18.78 -6.84
N GLN A 232 11.87 19.77 -7.71
CA GLN A 232 11.17 21.03 -7.48
C GLN A 232 9.65 20.84 -7.46
N ARG A 233 9.08 20.06 -8.38
CA ARG A 233 7.64 19.75 -8.39
C ARG A 233 7.25 18.89 -7.21
N LEU A 234 8.09 17.92 -6.82
CA LEU A 234 7.83 17.08 -5.66
C LEU A 234 7.73 17.96 -4.40
N LYS A 235 8.76 18.77 -4.11
CA LYS A 235 8.78 19.69 -2.97
C LYS A 235 7.59 20.65 -2.97
N LYS A 236 7.23 21.18 -4.14
CA LYS A 236 6.07 22.05 -4.30
C LYS A 236 4.74 21.34 -3.99
N LEU A 237 4.58 20.07 -4.38
CA LEU A 237 3.36 19.32 -4.08
C LEU A 237 3.29 18.94 -2.60
N LEU A 238 4.40 18.49 -2.02
CA LEU A 238 4.47 18.12 -0.61
C LEU A 238 4.22 19.31 0.33
N SER A 239 4.65 20.52 -0.03
CA SER A 239 4.41 21.73 0.78
C SER A 239 2.93 22.16 0.86
N GLN A 240 2.06 21.59 0.03
CA GLN A 240 0.62 21.86 0.04
C GLN A 240 -0.15 20.92 0.96
N ILE A 241 0.51 19.91 1.53
CA ILE A 241 -0.10 18.92 2.41
C ILE A 241 -0.32 19.54 3.79
N LYS A 242 -1.55 19.49 4.27
CA LYS A 242 -1.93 19.96 5.59
C LYS A 242 -2.55 18.83 6.43
N PRO A 243 -2.35 18.81 7.76
CA PRO A 243 -2.93 17.79 8.64
C PRO A 243 -4.45 17.67 8.49
N GLU A 244 -5.13 18.82 8.28
CA GLU A 244 -6.59 18.88 8.21
C GLU A 244 -7.21 18.13 7.01
N ASN A 245 -6.41 17.74 6.01
CA ASN A 245 -6.89 17.07 4.81
C ASN A 245 -7.36 15.62 5.08
N ILE A 246 -7.01 15.04 6.24
CA ILE A 246 -7.49 13.71 6.66
C ILE A 246 -7.91 13.77 8.14
N ASN A 247 -8.81 14.70 8.46
CA ASN A 247 -9.35 14.84 9.81
C ASN A 247 -10.25 13.68 10.21
N THR A 248 -10.32 13.44 11.51
CA THR A 248 -11.33 12.58 12.14
C THR A 248 -12.71 13.19 11.99
N LEU A 249 -13.73 12.35 11.76
CA LEU A 249 -15.09 12.73 12.13
C LEU A 249 -15.15 12.76 13.66
N ASP A 250 -15.50 13.93 14.21
CA ASP A 250 -15.86 14.09 15.61
C ASP A 250 -17.02 13.15 15.99
#